data_AF-A0A4U3CF44-F1
#
_entry.id   AF-A0A4U3CF44-F1
#
_cell.length_a   1.000
_cell.length_b   1.000
_cell.length_c   1.000
_cell.angle_alpha   90.00
_cell.angle_beta   90.00
_cell.angle_gamma   90.00
#
_symmetry.space_group_name_H-M   'P 1'
#
loop_
_entity.id
_entity.type
_entity.pdbx_description
1 polymer ?
#
loop_
_entity_poly.entity_id
_entity_poly.type
_entity_poly.pdbx_seq_one_letter_code
_entity_poly.pdbx_strand_id
1 'polypeptide(L)'
;MMIVPVVCIGTSKARAVVTAAVAGSAVVIPTDWSPVHRADGELVGWLAPDGAAGRVVPLLLTGAPLEAALPVDDAAALLRRRGLAALDRRWWARLPERLPAGLTAAAEPHEDWSWQPVVLVESSPGGCTVRPEWPAPGETGRAVLPVPVGDLLREEPP
;
A
#
# COMPACT_ATOMS: atom_id res chain seq x y z
N MET A 1 -20.21 65.74 16.91
CA MET A 1 -18.91 65.02 16.96
C MET A 1 -19.21 63.58 17.38
N MET A 2 -19.34 62.68 16.40
CA MET A 2 -19.39 61.24 16.63
C MET A 2 -19.00 60.56 15.32
N ILE A 3 -17.76 60.11 15.29
CA ILE A 3 -17.14 59.32 14.22
C ILE A 3 -17.31 57.87 14.67
N VAL A 4 -17.93 57.04 13.84
CA VAL A 4 -17.91 55.58 13.98
C VAL A 4 -17.23 55.02 12.73
N PRO A 5 -16.04 54.40 12.83
CA PRO A 5 -15.39 53.81 11.67
C PRO A 5 -16.02 52.44 11.36
N VAL A 6 -16.45 52.27 10.11
CA VAL A 6 -16.73 50.96 9.51
C VAL A 6 -15.39 50.33 9.12
N VAL A 7 -15.00 49.28 9.85
CA VAL A 7 -13.86 48.43 9.52
C VAL A 7 -14.42 47.15 8.92
N CYS A 8 -14.37 47.03 7.59
CA CYS A 8 -14.59 45.76 6.89
C CYS A 8 -13.23 45.14 6.59
N ILE A 9 -12.75 44.26 7.47
CA ILE A 9 -11.63 43.36 7.19
C ILE A 9 -12.24 42.01 6.78
N GLY A 10 -12.37 41.79 5.47
CA GLY A 10 -12.67 40.48 4.91
C GLY A 10 -11.38 39.70 4.74
N THR A 11 -11.01 38.90 5.75
CA THR A 11 -9.91 37.94 5.64
C THR A 11 -10.38 36.68 4.92
N SER A 12 -9.67 36.35 3.83
CA SER A 12 -9.67 35.03 3.19
C SER A 12 -9.56 33.90 4.21
N LYS A 13 -10.41 32.88 4.09
CA LYS A 13 -10.05 31.53 4.49
C LYS A 13 -10.29 30.57 3.34
N ALA A 14 -9.16 30.07 2.84
CA ALA A 14 -9.04 29.04 1.85
C ALA A 14 -9.77 27.76 2.26
N ARG A 15 -10.25 27.07 1.23
CA ARG A 15 -10.53 25.62 1.16
C ARG A 15 -9.84 24.83 2.28
N ALA A 16 -10.62 24.34 3.24
CA ALA A 16 -10.29 23.11 3.93
C ALA A 16 -10.82 21.97 3.07
N VAL A 17 -9.93 21.36 2.28
CA VAL A 17 -10.15 19.98 1.83
C VAL A 17 -10.03 19.15 3.09
N VAL A 18 -11.17 18.69 3.61
CA VAL A 18 -11.20 17.72 4.68
C VAL A 18 -10.67 16.42 4.08
N THR A 19 -9.39 16.15 4.31
CA THR A 19 -8.84 14.81 4.17
C THR A 19 -9.55 13.96 5.21
N ALA A 20 -10.58 13.24 4.78
CA ALA A 20 -11.17 12.18 5.59
C ALA A 20 -10.06 11.16 5.84
N ALA A 21 -9.60 11.11 7.09
CA ALA A 21 -8.83 9.98 7.59
C ALA A 21 -9.71 8.74 7.42
N VAL A 22 -9.26 7.81 6.59
CA VAL A 22 -9.87 6.48 6.50
C VAL A 22 -9.57 5.78 7.82
N ALA A 23 -10.55 5.75 8.72
CA ALA A 23 -10.52 4.92 9.91
C ALA A 23 -10.98 3.51 9.51
N GLY A 24 -10.10 2.52 9.68
CA GLY A 24 -10.42 1.10 9.45
C GLY A 24 -9.15 0.24 9.53
N SER A 25 -8.93 -0.37 10.70
CA SER A 25 -7.88 -1.35 11.05
C SER A 25 -6.45 -1.00 10.63
N ALA A 26 -5.69 -0.43 11.57
CA ALA A 26 -4.25 -0.33 11.45
C ALA A 26 -3.67 -1.75 11.41
N VAL A 27 -3.44 -2.28 10.20
CA VAL A 27 -2.70 -3.53 10.07
C VAL A 27 -1.25 -3.20 10.40
N VAL A 28 -0.79 -3.79 11.49
CA VAL A 28 0.54 -3.64 12.05
C VAL A 28 1.38 -4.78 11.50
N ILE A 29 2.55 -4.48 10.94
CA ILE A 29 3.54 -5.49 10.58
C ILE A 29 3.76 -6.42 11.78
N PRO A 30 3.63 -7.75 11.63
CA PRO A 30 3.86 -8.68 12.73
C PRO A 30 5.23 -8.46 13.39
N THR A 31 5.27 -8.47 14.72
CA THR A 31 6.48 -8.12 15.48
C THR A 31 7.60 -9.16 15.36
N ASP A 32 7.28 -10.36 14.90
CA ASP A 32 8.23 -11.43 14.62
C ASP A 32 8.86 -11.33 13.22
N TRP A 33 8.47 -10.33 12.42
CA TRP A 33 9.09 -10.06 11.13
C TRP A 33 10.33 -9.20 11.28
N SER A 34 11.42 -9.62 10.63
CA SER A 34 12.67 -8.88 10.64
C SER A 34 12.82 -8.02 9.38
N PRO A 35 13.03 -6.70 9.48
CA PRO A 35 13.20 -5.85 8.29
C PRO A 35 14.54 -6.12 7.60
N VAL A 36 14.53 -6.15 6.26
CA VAL A 36 15.75 -6.23 5.45
C VAL A 36 16.01 -4.90 4.77
N HIS A 37 17.21 -4.37 5.01
CA HIS A 37 17.67 -3.13 4.40
C HIS A 37 18.82 -3.38 3.41
N ARG A 38 18.91 -2.50 2.41
CA ARG A 38 20.10 -2.33 1.56
C ARG A 38 21.20 -1.57 2.29
N ALA A 39 22.37 -1.49 1.66
CA ALA A 39 23.54 -0.80 2.22
C ALA A 39 23.32 0.71 2.42
N ASP A 40 22.42 1.31 1.65
CA ASP A 40 22.00 2.73 1.76
C ASP A 40 20.91 2.96 2.82
N GLY A 41 20.49 1.92 3.54
CA GLY A 41 19.45 1.99 4.56
C GLY A 41 18.02 1.92 4.01
N GLU A 42 17.84 1.73 2.69
CA GLU A 42 16.51 1.53 2.11
C GLU A 42 15.92 0.18 2.53
N LEU A 43 14.68 0.19 3.04
CA LEU A 43 13.92 -1.02 3.37
C LEU A 43 13.49 -1.72 2.06
N VAL A 44 13.80 -3.01 1.93
CA VAL A 44 13.53 -3.79 0.71
C VAL A 44 12.59 -4.97 0.90
N GLY A 45 12.19 -5.25 2.14
CA GLY A 45 11.27 -6.34 2.48
C GLY A 45 11.40 -6.79 3.93
N TRP A 46 10.80 -7.94 4.21
CA TRP A 46 10.72 -8.53 5.55
C TRP A 46 11.10 -10.00 5.52
N LEU A 47 11.62 -10.53 6.62
CA LEU A 47 11.79 -11.96 6.84
C LEU A 47 10.76 -12.41 7.86
N ALA A 48 9.91 -13.36 7.48
CA ALA A 48 8.94 -13.97 8.38
C ALA A 48 9.39 -15.40 8.76
N PRO A 49 9.24 -15.83 10.02
CA PRO A 49 9.53 -17.22 10.39
C PRO A 49 8.56 -18.18 9.71
N ASP A 50 9.09 -19.31 9.20
CA ASP A 50 8.29 -20.39 8.60
C ASP A 50 7.98 -21.53 9.60
N GLY A 51 8.33 -21.34 10.88
CA GLY A 51 8.21 -22.36 11.92
C GLY A 51 9.34 -23.40 11.93
N ALA A 52 10.05 -23.58 10.81
CA ALA A 52 11.27 -24.40 10.76
C ALA A 52 12.51 -23.63 11.25
N ALA A 53 13.35 -24.28 12.06
CA ALA A 53 14.55 -23.67 12.62
C ALA A 53 15.50 -23.18 11.50
N GLY A 54 15.89 -21.91 11.59
CA GLY A 54 16.83 -21.28 10.64
C GLY A 54 16.26 -21.00 9.25
N ARG A 55 14.95 -21.20 9.02
CA ARG A 55 14.29 -20.88 7.75
C ARG A 55 13.30 -19.73 7.91
N VAL A 56 13.28 -18.86 6.92
CA VAL A 56 12.41 -17.69 6.85
C VAL A 56 11.85 -17.53 5.46
N VAL A 57 10.63 -17.01 5.36
CA VAL A 57 10.01 -16.60 4.10
C VAL A 57 10.43 -15.17 3.79
N PRO A 58 11.06 -14.91 2.63
CA PRO A 58 11.31 -13.54 2.17
C PRO A 58 10.02 -12.90 1.69
N LEU A 59 9.59 -11.82 2.34
CA LEU A 59 8.38 -11.08 2.01
C LEU A 59 8.73 -9.72 1.40
N LEU A 60 7.97 -9.33 0.38
CA LEU A 60 8.01 -8.00 -0.22
C LEU A 60 7.52 -6.94 0.78
N LEU A 61 7.70 -5.65 0.47
CA LEU A 61 7.20 -4.55 1.30
C LEU A 61 5.68 -4.62 1.55
N THR A 62 4.93 -5.25 0.65
CA THR A 62 3.49 -5.53 0.78
C THR A 62 3.18 -6.67 1.74
N GLY A 63 4.17 -7.45 2.16
CA GLY A 63 3.99 -8.70 2.92
C GLY A 63 3.69 -9.93 2.06
N ALA A 64 3.60 -9.79 0.73
CA ALA A 64 3.48 -10.92 -0.18
C ALA A 64 4.80 -11.72 -0.24
N PRO A 65 4.75 -13.06 -0.26
CA PRO A 65 5.96 -13.88 -0.36
C PRO A 65 6.63 -13.70 -1.71
N LEU A 66 7.96 -13.49 -1.70
CA LEU A 66 8.78 -13.45 -2.92
C LEU A 66 9.22 -14.85 -3.36
N GLU A 67 9.36 -15.77 -2.40
CA GLU A 67 9.79 -17.15 -2.62
C GLU A 67 9.36 -18.02 -1.42
N ALA A 68 9.45 -19.34 -1.55
CA ALA A 68 9.33 -20.26 -0.42
C ALA A 68 10.42 -20.00 0.65
N ALA A 69 10.28 -20.64 1.82
CA ALA A 69 11.20 -20.44 2.93
C ALA A 69 12.65 -20.83 2.57
N LEU A 70 13.63 -19.99 2.94
CA LEU A 70 15.06 -20.16 2.67
C LEU A 70 15.88 -19.98 3.96
N PRO A 71 17.17 -20.36 3.99
CA PRO A 71 18.08 -19.89 5.01
C PRO A 71 18.08 -18.36 5.12
N VAL A 72 18.26 -17.84 6.32
CA VAL A 72 18.15 -16.39 6.62
C VAL A 72 19.03 -15.53 5.72
N ASP A 73 20.29 -15.90 5.52
CA ASP A 73 21.23 -15.12 4.71
C ASP A 73 20.84 -15.11 3.23
N ASP A 74 20.37 -16.24 2.70
CA ASP A 74 19.91 -16.38 1.32
C ASP A 74 18.64 -15.56 1.07
N ALA A 75 17.69 -15.61 2.01
CA ALA A 75 16.45 -14.82 1.95
C ALA A 75 16.74 -13.31 1.97
N ALA A 76 17.65 -12.87 2.85
CA ALA A 76 18.06 -11.46 2.91
C ALA A 76 18.80 -11.02 1.64
N ALA A 77 19.68 -11.86 1.10
CA ALA A 77 20.37 -11.59 -0.16
C ALA A 77 19.40 -11.52 -1.35
N LEU A 78 18.39 -12.40 -1.38
CA LEU A 78 17.34 -12.38 -2.40
C LEU A 78 16.54 -11.06 -2.35
N LEU A 79 16.10 -10.63 -1.17
CA LEU A 79 15.37 -9.37 -1.01
C LEU A 79 16.19 -8.15 -1.41
N ARG A 80 17.47 -8.08 -1.04
CA ARG A 80 18.36 -6.99 -1.48
C ARG A 80 18.53 -6.92 -3.00
N ARG A 81 18.49 -8.07 -3.69
CA ARG A 81 18.64 -8.15 -5.15
C ARG A 81 17.33 -7.91 -5.91
N ARG A 82 16.20 -8.38 -5.39
CA ARG A 82 14.94 -8.47 -6.14
C ARG A 82 13.73 -7.82 -5.46
N GLY A 83 13.80 -7.48 -4.18
CA GLY A 83 12.65 -7.04 -3.38
C GLY A 83 11.89 -5.87 -4.02
N LEU A 84 12.59 -4.76 -4.29
CA LEU A 84 11.95 -3.59 -4.92
C LEU A 84 11.57 -3.85 -6.38
N ALA A 85 12.42 -4.53 -7.14
CA ALA A 85 12.14 -4.86 -8.54
C ALA A 85 10.91 -5.76 -8.72
N ALA A 86 10.62 -6.63 -7.75
CA ALA A 86 9.45 -7.50 -7.75
C ALA A 86 8.13 -6.76 -7.45
N LEU A 87 8.19 -5.51 -6.97
CA LEU A 87 6.99 -4.67 -6.82
C LEU A 87 6.55 -4.09 -8.17
N ASP A 88 7.49 -3.83 -9.08
CA ASP A 88 7.25 -3.26 -10.41
C ASP A 88 6.81 -4.32 -11.43
N ARG A 89 5.65 -4.90 -11.17
CA ARG A 89 4.98 -5.85 -12.07
C ARG A 89 3.47 -5.68 -11.98
N ARG A 90 2.75 -6.40 -12.83
CA ARG A 90 1.30 -6.53 -12.72
C ARG A 90 0.94 -7.31 -11.46
N TRP A 91 -0.08 -6.82 -10.76
CA TRP A 91 -0.74 -7.50 -9.66
C TRP A 91 -2.25 -7.55 -9.93
N TRP A 92 -2.99 -8.28 -9.10
CA TRP A 92 -4.43 -8.39 -9.15
C TRP A 92 -5.03 -8.01 -7.81
N ALA A 93 -6.06 -7.16 -7.81
CA ALA A 93 -6.82 -6.77 -6.63
C ALA A 93 -8.32 -6.71 -6.95
N ARG A 94 -9.18 -6.91 -5.97
CA ARG A 94 -10.63 -6.66 -6.12
C ARG A 94 -10.89 -5.17 -6.03
N LEU A 95 -11.49 -4.60 -7.05
CA LEU A 95 -11.83 -3.18 -7.14
C LEU A 95 -13.23 -3.00 -7.76
N PRO A 96 -13.92 -1.89 -7.48
CA PRO A 96 -15.13 -1.53 -8.23
C PRO A 96 -14.80 -1.35 -9.72
N GLU A 97 -15.79 -1.54 -10.60
CA GLU A 97 -15.64 -1.40 -12.06
C GLU A 97 -15.02 -0.06 -12.47
N ARG A 98 -15.36 1.01 -11.74
CA ARG A 98 -14.72 2.32 -11.86
C ARG A 98 -14.30 2.78 -10.47
N LEU A 99 -13.04 3.15 -10.32
CA LEU A 99 -12.57 3.72 -9.08
C LEU A 99 -12.99 5.19 -8.94
N PRO A 100 -13.65 5.58 -7.84
CA PRO A 100 -13.92 6.98 -7.55
C PRO A 100 -12.61 7.80 -7.49
N ALA A 101 -12.68 9.07 -7.85
CA ALA A 101 -11.54 9.97 -7.69
C ALA A 101 -11.12 10.04 -6.20
N GLY A 102 -9.81 10.00 -5.95
CA GLY A 102 -9.25 9.98 -4.60
C GLY A 102 -8.77 8.58 -4.17
N LEU A 103 -8.88 8.30 -2.87
CA LEU A 103 -8.46 7.04 -2.27
C LEU A 103 -9.67 6.21 -1.86
N THR A 104 -9.74 4.98 -2.35
CA THR A 104 -10.73 3.97 -1.96
C THR A 104 -10.09 2.98 -0.99
N ALA A 105 -10.70 2.75 0.17
CA ALA A 105 -10.27 1.71 1.09
C ALA A 105 -10.62 0.34 0.52
N ALA A 106 -9.62 -0.52 0.31
CA ALA A 106 -9.79 -1.85 -0.27
C ALA A 106 -9.41 -2.99 0.69
N ALA A 107 -9.36 -2.69 2.00
CA ALA A 107 -9.12 -3.70 3.04
C ALA A 107 -10.26 -4.72 3.16
N GLU A 108 -11.49 -4.30 2.84
CA GLU A 108 -12.70 -5.11 2.91
C GLU A 108 -13.43 -5.02 1.56
N PRO A 109 -12.99 -5.78 0.54
CA PRO A 109 -13.56 -5.67 -0.80
C PRO A 109 -15.02 -6.14 -0.83
N HIS A 110 -15.88 -5.34 -1.45
CA HIS A 110 -17.30 -5.67 -1.58
C HIS A 110 -17.52 -6.84 -2.54
N GLU A 111 -18.63 -7.56 -2.39
CA GLU A 111 -18.92 -8.77 -3.16
C GLU A 111 -19.11 -8.52 -4.67
N ASP A 112 -19.53 -7.32 -5.06
CA ASP A 112 -19.73 -6.86 -6.43
C ASP A 112 -18.43 -6.41 -7.11
N TRP A 113 -17.31 -6.30 -6.36
CA TRP A 113 -16.03 -5.92 -6.93
C TRP A 113 -15.40 -7.08 -7.70
N SER A 114 -14.82 -6.77 -8.84
CA SER A 114 -14.16 -7.73 -9.71
C SER A 114 -12.65 -7.69 -9.51
N TRP A 115 -12.00 -8.83 -9.78
CA TRP A 115 -10.55 -8.87 -9.87
C TRP A 115 -10.08 -8.13 -11.11
N GLN A 116 -9.21 -7.16 -10.90
CA GLN A 116 -8.68 -6.32 -11.96
C GLN A 116 -7.15 -6.26 -11.86
N PRO A 117 -6.46 -6.14 -13.00
CA PRO A 117 -5.03 -5.93 -13.00
C PRO A 117 -4.70 -4.51 -12.52
N VAL A 118 -3.76 -4.44 -11.60
CA VAL A 118 -3.32 -3.22 -10.94
C VAL A 118 -1.80 -3.12 -10.96
N VAL A 119 -1.32 -1.89 -10.79
CA VAL A 119 0.09 -1.62 -10.52
C VAL A 119 0.23 -0.98 -9.14
N LEU A 120 1.30 -1.35 -8.44
CA LEU A 120 1.68 -0.71 -7.18
C LEU A 120 2.20 0.70 -7.46
N VAL A 121 1.69 1.67 -6.72
CA VAL A 121 2.08 3.08 -6.81
C VAL A 121 3.01 3.44 -5.66
N GLU A 122 2.68 2.96 -4.46
CA GLU A 122 3.41 3.24 -3.23
C GLU A 122 3.30 2.05 -2.28
N SER A 123 4.35 1.77 -1.52
CA SER A 123 4.33 0.78 -0.44
C SER A 123 5.05 1.32 0.78
N SER A 124 4.41 1.19 1.93
CA SER A 124 4.95 1.54 3.24
C SER A 124 4.51 0.49 4.28
N PRO A 125 5.11 0.45 5.48
CA PRO A 125 4.64 -0.43 6.55
C PRO A 125 3.18 -0.18 6.97
N GLY A 126 2.61 0.99 6.67
CA GLY A 126 1.22 1.35 7.02
C GLY A 126 0.19 1.00 5.95
N GLY A 127 0.61 0.53 4.77
CA GLY A 127 -0.29 0.27 3.65
C GLY A 127 0.41 0.35 2.29
N CYS A 128 -0.24 -0.20 1.27
CA CYS A 128 0.16 -0.03 -0.12
C CYS A 128 -0.95 0.58 -0.95
N THR A 129 -0.57 1.43 -1.89
CA THR A 129 -1.49 2.09 -2.81
C THR A 129 -1.34 1.46 -4.18
N VAL A 130 -2.47 1.10 -4.79
CA VAL A 130 -2.56 0.54 -6.14
C VAL A 130 -3.44 1.42 -7.02
N ARG A 131 -3.29 1.26 -8.34
CA ARG A 131 -4.21 1.80 -9.33
C ARG A 131 -4.51 0.75 -10.40
N PRO A 132 -5.66 0.83 -11.09
CA PRO A 132 -5.87 0.04 -12.30
C PRO A 132 -4.71 0.20 -13.28
N GLU A 133 -4.29 -0.90 -13.90
CA GLU A 133 -3.26 -0.86 -14.94
C GLU A 133 -3.74 -0.04 -16.15
N TRP A 134 -5.01 -0.22 -16.51
CA TRP A 134 -5.69 0.49 -17.61
C TRP A 134 -6.89 1.27 -17.09
N PRO A 135 -6.68 2.45 -16.50
CA PRO A 135 -7.78 3.29 -16.02
C PRO A 135 -8.64 3.79 -17.19
N ALA A 136 -9.95 3.91 -16.98
CA ALA A 136 -10.83 4.53 -17.96
C ALA A 136 -10.46 6.02 -18.17
N PRO A 137 -10.81 6.63 -19.32
CA PRO A 137 -10.55 8.06 -19.54
C PRO A 137 -11.11 8.92 -18.40
N GLY A 138 -10.25 9.72 -17.77
CA GLY A 138 -10.60 10.59 -16.64
C GLY A 138 -10.62 9.90 -15.26
N GLU A 139 -10.34 8.61 -15.20
CA GLU A 139 -10.22 7.88 -13.93
C GLU A 139 -8.85 8.12 -13.31
N THR A 140 -8.84 8.76 -12.14
CA THR A 140 -7.62 9.08 -11.37
C THR A 140 -7.65 8.48 -9.97
N GLY A 141 -8.60 7.59 -9.71
CA GLY A 141 -8.75 6.93 -8.41
C GLY A 141 -7.57 6.00 -8.12
N ARG A 142 -7.30 5.81 -6.83
CA ARG A 142 -6.36 4.81 -6.30
C ARG A 142 -7.00 4.05 -5.16
N ALA A 143 -6.59 2.80 -4.96
CA ALA A 143 -7.06 2.00 -3.85
C ALA A 143 -5.93 1.79 -2.84
N VAL A 144 -6.29 1.76 -1.55
CA VAL A 144 -5.37 1.51 -0.45
C VAL A 144 -5.66 0.15 0.14
N LEU A 145 -4.62 -0.68 0.21
CA LEU A 145 -4.63 -2.00 0.81
C LEU A 145 -3.80 -1.97 2.10
N PRO A 146 -4.18 -2.76 3.12
CA PRO A 146 -3.36 -2.91 4.31
C PRO A 146 -2.02 -3.58 3.98
N VAL A 147 -1.05 -3.44 4.86
CA VAL A 147 0.19 -4.22 4.83
C VAL A 147 0.32 -4.92 6.19
N PRO A 148 0.44 -6.26 6.24
CA PRO A 148 0.49 -7.19 5.10
C PRO A 148 -0.80 -7.25 4.26
N VAL A 149 -0.66 -7.41 2.95
CA VAL A 149 -1.79 -7.42 1.99
C VAL A 149 -2.61 -8.72 2.03
N GLY A 150 -2.02 -9.83 2.48
CA GLY A 150 -2.66 -11.15 2.46
C GLY A 150 -3.20 -11.50 1.07
N ASP A 151 -4.41 -12.08 1.01
CA ASP A 151 -5.05 -12.51 -0.24
C ASP A 151 -5.65 -11.36 -1.07
N LEU A 152 -5.58 -10.11 -0.59
CA LEU A 152 -6.16 -8.95 -1.28
C LEU A 152 -5.36 -8.51 -2.51
N LEU A 153 -4.09 -8.90 -2.58
CA LEU A 153 -3.20 -8.61 -3.70
C LEU A 153 -2.54 -9.90 -4.18
N ARG A 154 -2.71 -10.23 -5.46
CA ARG A 154 -2.25 -11.51 -6.04
C ARG A 154 -1.33 -11.30 -7.23
N GLU A 155 -0.40 -12.22 -7.42
CA GLU A 155 0.52 -12.20 -8.56
C GLU A 155 -0.15 -12.68 -9.85
N GLU A 156 -1.01 -13.69 -9.72
CA GLU A 156 -1.72 -14.33 -10.83
C GLU A 156 -3.21 -13.97 -10.82
N PRO A 157 -3.86 -13.96 -12.00
CA PRO A 157 -5.31 -13.84 -12.08
C PRO A 157 -5.98 -15.01 -11.35
N PRO A 158 -7.06 -14.75 -10.59
CA PRO A 158 -7.85 -15.80 -9.94
C PRO A 158 -8.83 -16.51 -10.87
#